data_AF-A0A6I3K9J4-F1
#
_entry.id   AF-A0A6I3K9J4-F1
#
_cell.length_a   1.000
_cell.length_b   1.000
_cell.length_c   1.000
_cell.angle_alpha   90.00
_cell.angle_beta   90.00
_cell.angle_gamma   90.00
#
_symmetry.space_group_name_H-M   'P 1'
#
loop_
_entity.id
_entity.type
_entity.pdbx_description
1 polymer ?
#
loop_
_entity_poly.entity_id
_entity_poly.type
_entity_poly.pdbx_seq_one_letter_code
_entity_poly.pdbx_strand_id
1 'polypeptide(L)' 'MNLLVLILFLVTGLLVGGAWSAYQNGSVLMTVVAGALAAVSAIAALAWMLDIFSAGVAAK' A
#
# COMPACT_ATOMS: atom_id res chain seq x y z
N MET A 1 12.21 1.55 14.17
CA MET A 1 11.39 1.64 12.93
C MET A 1 11.59 0.36 12.16
N ASN A 2 10.53 -0.41 11.88
CA ASN A 2 10.67 -1.73 11.27
C ASN A 2 10.90 -1.61 9.76
N LEU A 3 11.91 -2.31 9.21
CA LEU A 3 12.30 -2.24 7.78
C LEU A 3 11.12 -2.59 6.87
N LEU A 4 10.28 -3.53 7.28
CA LEU A 4 9.07 -3.97 6.57
C LEU A 4 8.12 -2.80 6.29
N VAL A 5 7.90 -1.91 7.27
CA VAL A 5 6.98 -0.77 7.15
C VAL A 5 7.50 0.21 6.09
N LEU A 6 8.82 0.45 6.06
CA LEU A 6 9.43 1.32 5.05
C LEU A 6 9.29 0.74 3.63
N ILE A 7 9.43 -0.59 3.48
CA ILE A 7 9.23 -1.26 2.19
C ILE A 7 7.78 -1.12 1.72
N LEU A 8 6.79 -1.28 2.61
CA LEU A 8 5.38 -1.11 2.25
C LEU A 8 5.04 0.33 1.82
N PHE A 9 5.66 1.33 2.45
CA PHE A 9 5.55 2.73 2.01
C PHE A 9 6.17 2.96 0.63
N LEU A 10 7.33 2.37 0.35
CA LEU A 10 7.95 2.40 -0.98
C LEU A 10 7.07 1.75 -2.04
N VAL A 11 6.50 0.58 -1.75
CA VAL A 11 5.58 -0.14 -2.64
C VAL A 11 4.31 0.68 -2.89
N THR A 12 3.76 1.31 -1.85
CA THR A 12 2.61 2.22 -1.97
C THR A 12 2.94 3.36 -2.94
N GLY A 13 4.07 4.05 -2.75
CA GLY A 13 4.50 5.12 -3.66
C GLY A 13 4.70 4.64 -5.10
N LEU A 14 5.31 3.46 -5.28
CA LEU A 14 5.51 2.85 -6.60
C LEU A 14 4.17 2.52 -7.29
N LEU A 15 3.19 1.98 -6.56
CA LEU A 15 1.85 1.68 -7.07
C LEU A 15 1.08 2.95 -7.44
N VAL A 16 1.19 4.03 -6.66
CA VAL A 16 0.60 5.34 -7.00
C VAL A 16 1.23 5.89 -8.29
N GLY A 17 2.57 5.80 -8.41
CA GLY A 17 3.27 6.17 -9.64
C GLY A 17 2.84 5.33 -10.85
N GLY A 18 2.66 4.02 -10.66
CA GLY A 18 2.14 3.11 -11.67
C GLY A 18 0.70 3.43 -12.07
N ALA A 19 -0.16 3.81 -11.12
CA ALA A 19 -1.52 4.27 -11.38
C ALA A 19 -1.53 5.55 -12.24
N TRP A 20 -0.66 6.52 -11.94
CA TRP A 20 -0.52 7.74 -12.75
C TRP A 20 -0.03 7.45 -14.17
N SER A 21 0.94 6.54 -14.32
CA SER A 21 1.41 6.12 -15.64
C SER A 21 0.30 5.42 -16.45
N ALA A 22 -0.51 4.57 -15.81
CA ALA A 22 -1.66 3.93 -16.44
C ALA A 22 -2.77 4.94 -16.84
N TYR A 23 -2.94 6.00 -16.05
CA TYR A 23 -3.89 7.08 -16.33
C TYR A 23 -3.50 7.85 -17.59
N GLN A 24 -2.23 8.24 -17.66
CA GLN A 24 -1.65 8.91 -18.82
C GLN A 24 -1.70 8.04 -20.08
N ASN A 25 -1.70 6.72 -19.93
CA ASN A 25 -1.79 5.76 -21.03
C ASN A 25 -3.24 5.54 -21.52
N GLY A 26 -4.22 6.29 -21.00
CA GLY A 26 -5.63 6.21 -21.40
C GLY A 26 -6.40 5.01 -20.84
N SER A 27 -5.78 4.20 -19.97
CA SER A 27 -6.40 2.99 -19.40
C SER A 27 -6.95 3.26 -18.00
N VAL A 28 -8.21 3.67 -17.95
CA VAL A 28 -8.93 3.99 -16.70
C VAL A 28 -9.04 2.78 -15.78
N LEU A 29 -9.34 1.59 -16.33
CA LEU A 29 -9.42 0.35 -15.55
C LEU A 29 -8.11 0.03 -14.84
N MET A 30 -6.98 0.13 -15.54
CA MET A 30 -5.67 -0.20 -14.97
C MET A 30 -5.22 0.83 -13.92
N THR A 31 -5.61 2.09 -14.11
CA THR A 31 -5.41 3.17 -13.13
C THR A 31 -6.16 2.90 -11.83
N VAL A 32 -7.43 2.52 -11.93
CA VAL A 32 -8.29 2.25 -10.78
C VAL A 32 -7.79 1.04 -9.99
N VAL A 33 -7.38 -0.03 -10.70
CA VAL A 33 -6.81 -1.23 -10.06
C VAL A 33 -5.49 -0.91 -9.36
N ALA A 34 -4.59 -0.17 -10.01
CA ALA A 34 -3.32 0.22 -9.41
C ALA A 34 -3.52 1.17 -8.21
N GLY A 35 -4.46 2.11 -8.29
CA GLY A 35 -4.83 2.99 -7.20
C GLY A 35 -5.46 2.25 -6.02
N ALA A 36 -6.33 1.27 -6.28
CA ALA A 36 -6.92 0.41 -5.25
C ALA A 36 -5.84 -0.43 -4.53
N LEU A 37 -4.89 -1.02 -5.27
CA LEU A 37 -3.76 -1.73 -4.68
C LEU A 37 -2.86 -0.81 -3.84
N ALA A 38 -2.63 0.42 -4.29
CA ALA A 38 -1.89 1.41 -3.53
C ALA A 38 -2.58 1.74 -2.21
N ALA A 39 -3.90 1.94 -2.22
CA ALA A 39 -4.68 2.22 -1.02
C ALA A 39 -4.61 1.07 0.00
N VAL A 40 -4.76 -0.18 -0.45
CA VAL A 40 -4.63 -1.36 0.44
C VAL A 40 -3.23 -1.46 1.03
N SER A 41 -2.19 -1.21 0.22
CA SER A 41 -0.79 -1.24 0.67
C SER A 41 -0.51 -0.14 1.71
N ALA A 42 -1.08 1.05 1.53
CA ALA A 42 -0.97 2.15 2.47
C ALA A 42 -1.63 1.82 3.82
N ILE A 43 -2.85 1.26 3.78
CA ILE A 43 -3.59 0.86 4.98
C ILE A 43 -2.82 -0.24 5.73
N ALA A 44 -2.27 -1.23 5.02
CA ALA A 44 -1.46 -2.28 5.62
C ALA A 44 -0.18 -1.71 6.27
N ALA A 45 0.51 -0.78 5.59
CA ALA A 45 1.69 -0.11 6.12
C ALA A 45 1.37 0.66 7.42
N LEU A 46 0.27 1.41 7.43
CA LEU A 46 -0.20 2.16 8.61
C LEU A 46 -0.60 1.22 9.75
N ALA A 47 -1.30 0.13 9.45
CA ALA A 47 -1.74 -0.82 10.46
C ALA A 47 -0.58 -1.56 11.13
N TRP A 48 0.48 -1.87 10.39
CA TRP A 48 1.74 -2.39 10.96
C TRP A 48 2.58 -1.31 11.66
N MET A 49 2.56 -0.07 11.18
CA MET A 49 3.26 1.06 11.82
C MET A 49 2.65 1.39 13.19
N LEU A 50 1.33 1.40 13.27
CA LEU A 50 0.55 1.68 14.48
C LEU A 50 0.35 0.44 15.36
N ASP A 51 0.91 -0.71 14.94
CA ASP A 51 0.79 -2.00 15.60
C ASP A 51 -0.66 -2.36 15.96
N ILE A 52 -1.60 -2.03 15.07
CA ILE A 52 -3.05 -2.22 15.28
C ILE A 52 -3.38 -3.71 15.51
N PHE A 53 -2.58 -4.61 14.93
CA PHE A 53 -2.74 -6.05 15.04
C PHE A 53 -2.01 -6.68 16.23
N SER A 54 -1.24 -5.93 17.03
CA SER A 54 -0.56 -6.43 18.24
C SER A 54 -1.53 -7.04 19.25
N ALA A 55 -2.78 -6.54 19.28
CA ALA A 55 -3.82 -7.09 20.14
C ALA A 55 -4.30 -8.50 19.74
N GLY A 56 -3.96 -9.00 18.54
CA GLY A 56 -4.40 -10.31 18.03
C GLY A 56 -3.30 -11.34 17.79
N VAL A 57 -2.03 -10.94 17.70
CA VAL A 57 -0.89 -11.83 17.39
C VAL A 57 0.00 -12.12 18.62
N ALA A 58 -0.24 -11.47 19.76
CA ALA A 58 0.40 -11.81 21.04
C ALA A 58 -0.26 -13.02 21.76
N ALA A 59 -1.35 -13.57 21.20
CA ALA A 59 -2.10 -14.68 21.78
C ALA A 59 -1.70 -16.06 21.22
N LYS A 60 -0.46 -16.21 20.72
CA LYS A 60 0.08 -17.52 20.34
C LYS A 60 1.49 -17.72 20.86
#